data_AF-A0A7C5GU09-F1
#
_entry.id   AF-A0A7C5GU09-F1
#
_cell.length_a   1.000
_cell.length_b   1.000
_cell.length_c   1.000
_cell.angle_alpha   90.00
_cell.angle_beta   90.00
_cell.angle_gamma   90.00
#
_symmetry.space_group_name_H-M   'P 1'
#
loop_
_entity.id
_entity.type
_entity.pdbx_description
1 polymer ?
#
loop_
_entity_poly.entity_id
_entity_poly.type
_entity_poly.pdbx_seq_one_letter_code
_entity_poly.pdbx_strand_id
1 'polypeptide(L)' 'MINKGIFSKMGDIMVKRYIEDLEKEISQRPEDKDLIFKLGVAYVKINDIDKARECYKKLKTMDEAMAKELFDMMYEV' A
#
# COMPACT_ATOMS: atom_id res chain seq x y z
N MET A 1 -25.02 -0.24 -2.06
CA MET A 1 -24.01 -0.95 -1.23
C MET A 1 -23.56 -2.18 -2.01
N ILE A 2 -22.37 -2.15 -2.62
CA ILE A 2 -21.84 -3.33 -3.33
C ILE A 2 -21.48 -4.36 -2.27
N ASN A 3 -22.25 -5.44 -2.21
CA ASN A 3 -22.00 -6.54 -1.30
C ASN A 3 -20.73 -7.26 -1.78
N LYS A 4 -19.57 -6.90 -1.24
CA LYS A 4 -18.29 -7.56 -1.51
C LYS A 4 -18.45 -9.05 -1.18
N GLY A 5 -18.58 -9.89 -2.21
CA GLY A 5 -18.79 -11.33 -2.07
C GLY A 5 -17.62 -12.02 -1.34
N ILE A 6 -17.79 -13.31 -0.99
CA ILE A 6 -16.79 -14.11 -0.27
C ILE A 6 -15.40 -14.04 -0.94
N PHE A 7 -15.34 -13.99 -2.26
CA PHE A 7 -14.09 -13.84 -3.03
C PHE A 7 -13.37 -12.50 -2.78
N SER A 8 -14.10 -11.40 -2.60
CA SER A 8 -13.49 -10.11 -2.25
C SER A 8 -12.88 -10.14 -0.85
N LYS A 9 -13.54 -10.81 0.11
CA LYS A 9 -13.00 -10.97 1.47
C LYS A 9 -11.74 -11.85 1.48
N MET A 10 -11.70 -12.91 0.68
CA MET A 10 -10.50 -13.75 0.54
C MET A 10 -9.34 -12.97 -0.08
N GLY A 11 -9.61 -12.12 -1.08
CA GLY A 11 -8.64 -11.19 -1.63
C GLY A 11 -8.07 -10.25 -0.57
N ASP A 12 -8.93 -9.63 0.23
CA ASP A 12 -8.52 -8.71 1.31
C ASP A 12 -7.64 -9.41 2.36
N ILE A 13 -7.93 -10.68 2.70
CA ILE A 13 -7.10 -11.47 3.62
C ILE A 13 -5.69 -11.70 3.05
N MET A 14 -5.59 -12.06 1.77
CA MET A 14 -4.28 -12.25 1.13
C MET A 14 -3.49 -10.94 1.08
N VAL A 15 -4.14 -9.81 0.81
CA VAL A 15 -3.48 -8.49 0.82
C VAL A 15 -3.01 -8.12 2.22
N LYS A 16 -3.78 -8.42 3.28
CA LYS A 16 -3.34 -8.19 4.67
C LYS A 16 -2.11 -9.01 5.04
N ARG A 17 -2.05 -10.29 4.66
CA ARG A 17 -0.86 -11.11 4.88
C ARG A 17 0.35 -10.56 4.14
N TYR A 18 0.15 -10.09 2.92
CA TYR A 18 1.21 -9.45 2.14
C TYR A 18 1.73 -8.15 2.79
N ILE A 19 0.83 -7.37 3.40
CA ILE A 19 1.21 -6.18 4.20
C ILE A 19 2.11 -6.58 5.37
N GLU A 20 1.76 -7.63 6.12
CA GLU A 20 2.58 -8.10 7.26
C GLU A 20 3.99 -8.54 6.81
N ASP A 21 4.09 -9.25 5.70
CA ASP A 21 5.36 -9.66 5.12
C ASP A 21 6.21 -8.45 4.71
N LEU A 22 5.59 -7.45 4.04
CA LEU A 22 6.26 -6.20 3.66
C LEU A 22 6.74 -5.39 4.86
N GLU A 23 5.92 -5.26 5.91
CA GLU A 23 6.31 -4.54 7.13
C GLU A 23 7.53 -5.19 7.80
N LYS A 24 7.58 -6.53 7.80
CA LYS A 24 8.74 -7.27 8.28
C LYS A 24 9.97 -7.02 7.42
N GLU A 25 9.85 -7.03 6.10
CA GLU A 25 11.00 -6.76 5.21
C GLU A 25 11.51 -5.31 5.35
N ILE A 26 10.59 -4.34 5.49
CA ILE A 26 10.92 -2.92 5.70
C ILE A 26 11.65 -2.72 7.03
N SER A 27 11.35 -3.52 8.06
CA SER A 27 12.11 -3.46 9.32
C SER A 27 13.61 -3.72 9.14
N GLN A 28 13.99 -4.47 8.11
CA GLN A 28 15.38 -4.76 7.76
C GLN A 28 15.95 -3.78 6.73
N ARG A 29 15.07 -3.18 5.90
CA ARG A 29 15.43 -2.28 4.80
C ARG A 29 14.50 -1.06 4.79
N PRO A 30 14.62 -0.15 5.77
CA PRO A 30 13.63 0.92 5.97
C PRO A 30 13.62 1.98 4.86
N GLU A 31 14.65 2.02 4.02
CA GLU A 31 14.83 2.96 2.92
C GLU A 31 14.68 2.30 1.54
N ASP A 32 14.18 1.07 1.48
CA ASP A 32 13.87 0.39 0.22
C ASP A 32 12.56 0.95 -0.37
N LYS A 33 12.71 1.83 -1.38
CA LYS A 33 11.59 2.53 -2.00
C LYS A 33 10.59 1.57 -2.65
N ASP A 34 11.06 0.47 -3.22
CA ASP A 34 10.20 -0.52 -3.86
C ASP A 34 9.31 -1.23 -2.82
N LEU A 35 9.86 -1.53 -1.63
CA LEU A 35 9.06 -2.09 -0.53
C LEU A 35 8.03 -1.09 -0.01
N ILE A 36 8.42 0.18 0.18
CA ILE A 36 7.49 1.23 0.64
C ILE A 36 6.37 1.45 -0.38
N PHE A 37 6.69 1.44 -1.68
CA PHE A 37 5.70 1.56 -2.75
C PHE A 37 4.73 0.37 -2.78
N LYS A 38 5.25 -0.86 -2.73
CA LYS A 38 4.41 -2.08 -2.64
C LYS A 38 3.49 -2.06 -1.42
N LEU A 39 3.99 -1.58 -0.28
CA LEU A 39 3.21 -1.44 0.94
C LEU A 39 2.08 -0.42 0.77
N GLY A 40 2.39 0.74 0.18
CA GLY A 40 1.39 1.76 -0.16
C GLY A 40 0.28 1.22 -1.08
N VAL A 41 0.64 0.52 -2.15
CA VAL A 41 -0.31 -0.11 -3.08
C VAL A 41 -1.20 -1.13 -2.37
N ALA A 42 -0.61 -1.95 -1.50
CA ALA A 42 -1.37 -2.94 -0.72
C ALA A 42 -2.40 -2.26 0.20
N TYR A 43 -2.03 -1.15 0.84
CA TYR A 43 -2.94 -0.34 1.65
C TYR A 43 -4.09 0.28 0.83
N VAL A 44 -3.80 0.79 -0.38
CA VAL A 44 -4.85 1.25 -1.31
C VAL A 44 -5.85 0.14 -1.63
N LYS A 45 -5.36 -1.07 -1.93
CA LYS A 45 -6.23 -2.22 -2.28
C LYS A 45 -7.23 -2.60 -1.18
N ILE A 46 -6.86 -2.44 0.09
CA ILE A 46 -7.77 -2.70 1.23
C ILE A 46 -8.49 -1.43 1.72
N ASN A 47 -8.39 -0.33 0.97
CA ASN A 47 -8.99 0.97 1.29
C ASN A 47 -8.49 1.60 2.60
N ASP A 48 -7.27 1.26 3.03
CA ASP A 48 -6.58 1.90 4.16
C ASP A 48 -5.77 3.10 3.65
N ILE A 49 -6.50 4.14 3.25
CA ILE A 49 -5.91 5.32 2.59
C ILE A 49 -5.01 6.11 3.54
N ASP A 50 -5.25 6.06 4.85
CA ASP A 50 -4.41 6.75 5.83
C ASP A 50 -3.00 6.16 5.88
N LYS A 51 -2.88 4.83 5.92
CA LYS A 51 -1.57 4.17 5.84
C LYS A 51 -0.91 4.27 4.47
N ALA A 52 -1.69 4.25 3.39
CA ALA A 52 -1.16 4.55 2.06
C ALA A 52 -0.54 5.97 2.00
N ARG A 53 -1.18 6.94 2.67
CA ARG A 53 -0.67 8.32 2.77
C ARG A 53 0.65 8.41 3.54
N GLU A 54 0.86 7.57 4.54
CA GLU A 54 2.16 7.48 5.23
C GLU A 54 3.27 6.98 4.29
N CYS A 55 2.98 5.96 3.49
CA CYS A 55 3.91 5.47 2.47
C CYS A 55 4.22 6.55 1.42
N TYR A 56 3.19 7.27 0.96
CA TYR A 56 3.36 8.43 0.07
C TYR A 56 4.29 9.50 0.65
N LYS A 57 4.10 9.87 1.94
CA LYS A 57 4.96 10.88 2.59
C LYS A 57 6.43 10.46 2.62
N LYS A 58 6.70 9.17 2.87
CA LYS A 58 8.06 8.62 2.81
C LYS A 58 8.62 8.65 1.39
N LEU A 59 7.86 8.17 0.41
CA LEU A 59 8.30 8.20 -0.98
C LEU A 59 8.55 9.61 -1.49
N LYS A 60 7.75 10.60 -1.08
CA LYS A 60 7.92 11.99 -1.50
C LYS A 60 9.32 12.54 -1.18
N THR A 61 9.97 12.06 -0.13
CA THR A 61 11.34 12.48 0.23
C THR A 61 12.43 11.68 -0.48
N MET A 62 12.07 10.55 -1.12
CA MET A 62 13.02 9.58 -1.67
C MET A 62 12.94 9.46 -3.18
N ASP A 63 11.73 9.47 -3.74
CA ASP A 63 11.40 9.34 -5.15
C ASP A 63 10.03 9.98 -5.43
N GLU A 64 10.06 11.19 -6.00
CA GLU A 64 8.87 11.96 -6.29
C GLU A 64 7.97 11.32 -7.37
N ALA A 65 8.56 10.58 -8.31
CA ALA A 65 7.79 9.92 -9.36
C ALA A 65 6.97 8.75 -8.79
N MET A 66 7.59 7.89 -7.97
CA MET A 66 6.85 6.83 -7.26
C MET A 66 5.81 7.39 -6.29
N ALA A 67 6.12 8.49 -5.62
CA ALA A 67 5.17 9.17 -4.75
C ALA A 67 3.94 9.65 -5.53
N LYS A 68 4.15 10.26 -6.70
CA LYS A 68 3.06 10.69 -7.56
C LYS A 68 2.22 9.51 -8.04
N GLU A 69 2.85 8.43 -8.48
CA GLU A 69 2.13 7.22 -8.90
C GLU A 69 1.27 6.65 -7.77
N LEU A 70 1.81 6.56 -6.55
CA LEU A 70 1.06 6.12 -5.38
C LEU A 70 -0.09 7.08 -5.03
N PHE A 71 0.13 8.38 -5.14
CA PHE A 71 -0.90 9.39 -4.92
C PHE A 71 -2.05 9.23 -5.94
N ASP A 72 -1.75 9.08 -7.22
CA ASP A 72 -2.75 8.88 -8.26
C ASP A 72 -3.61 7.64 -7.97
N MET A 73 -2.99 6.52 -7.58
CA MET A 73 -3.70 5.31 -7.17
C MET A 73 -4.63 5.48 -5.95
N MET A 74 -4.31 6.38 -5.02
CA MET A 74 -5.15 6.63 -3.84
C MET A 74 -6.46 7.35 -4.17
N TYR A 75 -6.50 8.13 -5.26
CA TYR A 75 -7.64 8.98 -5.61
C TYR A 75 -8.32 8.59 -6.92
N GLU A 76 -7.78 7.64 -7.69
CA GLU A 76 -8.41 7.06 -8.89
C GLU A 76 -9.33 5.84 -8.60
N VAL A 77 -9.99 5.80 -7.43
CA VAL A 77 -10.94 4.72 -7.08
C VAL A 77 -12.39 5.17 -7.18
#